data_AF-A0A9E0JSG3-F1
#
_entry.id   AF-A0A9E0JSG3-F1
#
_cell.length_a   1.000
_cell.length_b   1.000
_cell.length_c   1.000
_cell.angle_alpha   90.00
_cell.angle_beta   90.00
_cell.angle_gamma   90.00
#
_symmetry.space_group_name_H-M   'P 1'
#
loop_
_entity.id
_entity.type
_entity.pdbx_description
1 polymer ?
#
loop_
_entity_poly.entity_id
_entity_poly.type
_entity_poly.pdbx_seq_one_letter_code
_entity_poly.pdbx_strand_id
1 'polypeptide(L)' 'IRPIATSDYPLPAVRPANSRLDCRKIQADLQLWLPDWQSGVRQVLASLQSS' A
#
# COMPACT_ATOMS: atom_id res chain seq x y z
N ILE A 1 -17.56 -3.10 -9.20
CA ILE A 1 -17.00 -2.28 -8.09
C ILE A 1 -17.45 -0.83 -8.31
N ARG A 2 -17.83 -0.09 -7.26
CA ARG A 2 -18.23 1.33 -7.34
C ARG A 2 -17.34 2.15 -6.40
N PRO A 3 -16.55 3.13 -6.89
CA PRO A 3 -15.75 4.00 -6.02
C PRO A 3 -16.66 4.94 -5.23
N ILE A 4 -16.25 5.29 -4.01
CA ILE A 4 -16.95 6.23 -3.13
C ILE A 4 -15.96 7.25 -2.55
N ALA A 5 -16.45 8.40 -2.10
CA ALA A 5 -15.63 9.38 -1.41
C ALA A 5 -15.43 8.99 0.05
N THR A 6 -14.36 9.50 0.68
CA THR A 6 -14.14 9.31 2.13
C THR A 6 -15.29 9.87 2.97
N SER A 7 -15.95 10.93 2.49
CA SER A 7 -17.13 11.52 3.15
C SER A 7 -18.33 10.58 3.22
N ASP A 8 -18.42 9.61 2.30
CA ASP A 8 -19.54 8.67 2.22
C ASP A 8 -19.46 7.61 3.34
N TYR A 9 -18.31 7.52 4.02
CA TYR A 9 -18.09 6.65 5.18
C TYR A 9 -17.13 7.32 6.20
N PRO A 10 -17.62 8.24 7.04
CA PRO A 10 -16.78 9.02 7.93
C PRO A 10 -16.24 8.19 9.11
N LEU A 11 -15.00 8.48 9.51
CA LEU A 11 -14.35 7.90 10.68
C LEU A 11 -13.83 9.01 11.61
N PRO A 12 -13.69 8.76 12.93
CA PRO A 12 -13.26 9.79 13.88
C PRO A 12 -11.91 10.44 13.54
N ALA A 13 -10.96 9.66 13.02
CA ALA A 13 -9.68 10.17 12.56
C ALA A 13 -9.74 10.53 11.07
N VAL A 14 -9.42 11.78 10.74
CA VAL A 14 -9.33 12.25 9.35
C VAL A 14 -8.15 11.56 8.66
N ARG A 15 -8.42 10.97 7.48
CA ARG A 15 -7.38 10.35 6.66
C ARG A 15 -6.79 11.38 5.70
N PRO A 16 -5.47 11.42 5.51
CA PRO A 16 -4.87 12.22 4.44
C PRO A 16 -5.39 11.77 3.08
N ALA A 17 -5.70 12.73 2.20
CA ALA A 17 -6.16 12.44 0.85
C ALA A 17 -5.08 11.75 -0.02
N ASN A 18 -3.80 11.95 0.33
CA ASN A 18 -2.67 11.33 -0.33
C ASN A 18 -1.59 10.96 0.70
N SER A 19 -1.32 9.66 0.85
CA SER A 19 -0.29 9.12 1.74
C SER A 19 0.86 8.44 0.98
N ARG A 20 1.04 8.74 -0.32
CA ARG A 20 2.14 8.16 -1.11
C ARG A 20 3.48 8.69 -0.61
N LEU A 21 4.43 7.78 -0.41
CA LEU A 21 5.80 8.10 -0.03
C LEU A 21 6.72 8.03 -1.26
N ASP A 22 7.69 8.93 -1.32
CA ASP A 22 8.79 8.86 -2.28
C ASP A 22 9.93 8.03 -1.67
N CYS A 23 10.14 6.84 -2.23
CA CYS A 23 11.12 5.89 -1.73
C CYS A 23 12.50 6.02 -2.39
N ARG A 24 12.74 7.02 -3.24
CA ARG A 24 14.03 7.16 -3.97
C ARG A 24 15.23 7.21 -3.04
N LYS A 25 15.13 7.93 -1.91
CA LYS A 25 16.22 8.06 -0.94
C LYS A 25 16.62 6.70 -0.36
N ILE A 26 15.65 5.93 0.14
CA ILE A 26 15.95 4.64 0.77
C ILE A 26 16.47 3.62 -0.25
N GLN A 27 15.99 3.66 -1.50
CA GLN A 27 16.49 2.80 -2.56
C GLN A 27 17.96 3.12 -2.89
N ALA A 28 18.32 4.41 -2.96
CA ALA A 28 19.67 4.85 -3.22
C ALA A 28 20.61 4.56 -2.04
N ASP A 29 20.23 4.95 -0.82
CA ASP A 29 21.11 4.85 0.35
C ASP A 29 21.36 3.38 0.75
N LEU A 30 20.37 2.51 0.56
CA LEU A 30 20.43 1.10 0.98
C LEU A 30 20.64 0.13 -0.19
N GLN A 31 20.78 0.63 -1.42
CA GLN A 31 20.97 -0.18 -2.63
C GLN A 31 19.90 -1.29 -2.77
N LEU A 32 18.65 -0.95 -2.47
CA LEU A 32 17.53 -1.89 -2.49
C LEU A 32 16.55 -1.60 -3.64
N TRP A 33 15.94 -2.67 -4.15
CA TRP A 33 14.83 -2.58 -5.08
C TRP A 33 13.51 -2.81 -4.33
N LEU A 34 12.57 -1.88 -4.48
CA LEU A 34 11.21 -2.02 -3.98
C LEU A 34 10.30 -2.43 -5.14
N PRO A 35 9.82 -3.68 -5.19
CA PRO A 35 8.93 -4.12 -6.25
C PRO A 35 7.55 -3.45 -6.14
N ASP A 36 6.79 -3.54 -7.23
CA ASP A 36 5.37 -3.17 -7.24
C ASP A 36 4.60 -3.90 -6.12
N TRP A 37 3.72 -3.16 -5.43
CA TRP A 37 3.00 -3.65 -4.25
C TRP A 37 2.21 -4.94 -4.52
N GLN A 38 1.73 -5.13 -5.75
CA GLN A 38 0.96 -6.29 -6.17
C GLN A 38 1.75 -7.59 -5.99
N SER A 39 3.08 -7.54 -6.18
CA SER A 39 3.94 -8.72 -5.99
C SER A 39 3.96 -9.17 -4.54
N GLY A 40 4.09 -8.23 -3.59
CA GLY A 40 4.06 -8.53 -2.16
C GLY A 40 2.69 -9.08 -1.73
N VAL A 41 1.59 -8.48 -2.20
CA VAL A 41 0.23 -8.97 -1.88
C VAL A 41 0.02 -10.40 -2.39
N ARG A 42 0.45 -10.72 -3.61
CA ARG A 42 0.34 -12.09 -4.16
C ARG A 42 1.10 -13.10 -3.32
N GLN A 43 2.32 -12.78 -2.86
CA GLN A 43 3.13 -13.67 -2.03
C GLN A 43 2.44 -13.97 -0.69
N VAL A 44 1.92 -12.95 -0.02
CA VAL A 44 1.21 -13.12 1.26
C VAL A 44 -0.05 -13.96 1.08
N LEU A 45 -0.85 -13.69 0.05
CA LEU A 45 -2.06 -14.47 -0.23
C LEU A 45 -1.75 -15.94 -0.51
N ALA A 46 -0.70 -16.22 -1.30
CA ALA A 46 -0.27 -17.59 -1.55
C ALA A 46 0.14 -18.30 -0.24
N SER A 47 0.88 -17.62 0.63
CA SER A 47 1.30 -18.17 1.94
C SER A 47 0.11 -18.50 2.84
N LEU A 48 -0.95 -17.69 2.83
CA LEU A 48 -2.15 -17.89 3.66
C LEU A 48 -3.04 -19.03 3.13
N GLN A 49 -2.99 -19.31 1.83
CA GLN A 49 -3.78 -20.37 1.19
C GLN A 49 -3.13 -21.76 1.30
N SER A 50 -1.84 -21.81 1.59
CA SER A 50 -1.09 -23.06 1.81
C SER A 50 -1.15 -23.56 3.27
N SER A 51 -1.99 -22.96 4.12
CA SER A 51 -2.19 -23.31 5.54
C SER A 51 -3.55 -23.94 5.81
#